data_AF-A0A257PL35-F1
#
_entry.id   AF-A0A257PL35-F1
#
_cell.length_a   1.000
_cell.length_b   1.000
_cell.length_c   1.000
_cell.angle_alpha   90.00
_cell.angle_beta   90.00
_cell.angle_gamma   90.00
#
_symmetry.space_group_name_H-M   'P 1'
#
loop_
_entity.id
_entity.type
_entity.pdbx_description
1 polymer ?
#
loop_
_entity_poly.entity_id
_entity_poly.type
_entity_poly.pdbx_seq_one_letter_code
_entity_poly.pdbx_strand_id
1 'polypeptide(L)'
;MNLSLKGFSQLLQDMTATLQGSAGALLDVSVGSVIRALFEANASVALWLQWLILQVLRTTRAATATGSDLDTWMNDFGLTRLPACAATGLVTFSRFTNSLPASVPIGTIVKTADTTLSFSVTADTTLSTWQVASNTYLIPAGITAATLPVICLTDGSAGNVLANTVTIIASSLPGVDQVANPAGFSNGQDAETDDAFRLRFQNYLGSLSRATLLSVESAVVAVQQNLNILVEENAAADGSVSPGSFLVMVDDGSGYPSTTLLSSVASAVEAVRPVGTTYSVIAPQVLPVNVQMTVALGSNATPSQYSSQCTTAIRQLVSAYLNGLPIGAIASVTRVAQQAYAAGAAVTNVSSLQLNGGSTDLACPPRTVIKAGQITVTVNAG
;
A
#
# COMPACT_ATOMS: atom_id res chain seq x y z
N MET A 1 -23.51 -6.68 -12.98
CA MET A 1 -24.90 -6.19 -12.94
C MET A 1 -25.58 -6.69 -14.20
N ASN A 2 -26.63 -7.50 -14.10
CA ASN A 2 -27.29 -8.09 -15.27
C ASN A 2 -28.62 -7.37 -15.50
N LEU A 3 -28.60 -6.29 -16.28
CA LEU A 3 -29.80 -5.55 -16.68
C LEU A 3 -30.32 -6.11 -18.00
N SER A 4 -31.57 -6.56 -18.01
CA SER A 4 -32.24 -6.99 -19.23
C SER A 4 -32.62 -5.77 -20.08
N LEU A 5 -31.75 -5.39 -21.01
CA LEU A 5 -32.01 -4.33 -21.97
C LEU A 5 -32.87 -4.86 -23.13
N LYS A 6 -33.68 -3.99 -23.74
CA LYS A 6 -34.50 -4.31 -24.89
C LYS A 6 -33.98 -3.55 -26.10
N GLY A 7 -33.88 -4.22 -27.24
CA GLY A 7 -33.58 -3.56 -28.51
C GLY A 7 -34.81 -2.85 -29.08
N PHE A 8 -34.58 -1.96 -30.06
CA PHE A 8 -35.65 -1.25 -30.76
C PHE A 8 -36.73 -2.18 -31.32
N SER A 9 -36.31 -3.24 -32.02
CA SER A 9 -37.20 -4.25 -32.61
C SER A 9 -38.03 -4.97 -31.55
N GLN A 10 -37.44 -5.26 -30.39
CA GLN A 10 -38.10 -5.97 -29.31
C GLN A 10 -39.14 -5.08 -28.61
N LEU A 11 -38.83 -3.80 -28.40
CA LEU A 11 -39.81 -2.82 -27.93
C LEU A 11 -41.01 -2.69 -28.89
N LEU A 12 -40.76 -2.70 -30.19
CA LEU A 12 -41.81 -2.65 -31.20
C LEU A 12 -42.66 -3.92 -31.25
N GLN A 13 -42.03 -5.09 -31.12
CA GLN A 13 -42.75 -6.37 -31.01
C GLN A 13 -43.63 -6.39 -29.77
N ASP A 14 -43.12 -5.95 -28.62
CA ASP A 14 -43.87 -5.89 -27.36
C ASP A 14 -45.08 -4.95 -27.46
N MET A 15 -44.89 -3.74 -28.03
CA MET A 15 -45.98 -2.79 -28.23
C MET A 15 -47.02 -3.31 -29.23
N THR A 16 -46.58 -3.98 -30.31
CA THR A 16 -47.48 -4.57 -31.30
C THR A 16 -48.30 -5.72 -30.71
N ALA A 17 -47.65 -6.62 -29.96
CA ALA A 17 -48.32 -7.72 -29.28
C ALA A 17 -49.32 -7.21 -28.24
N THR A 18 -48.95 -6.17 -27.48
CA THR A 18 -49.85 -5.54 -26.49
C THR A 18 -51.07 -4.91 -27.14
N LEU A 19 -50.90 -4.22 -28.28
CA LEU A 19 -52.00 -3.64 -29.04
C LEU A 19 -52.96 -4.70 -29.58
N GLN A 20 -52.41 -5.74 -30.21
CA GLN A 20 -53.21 -6.84 -30.79
C GLN A 20 -53.99 -7.62 -29.73
N GLY A 21 -53.41 -7.81 -28.54
CA GLY A 21 -54.11 -8.45 -27.41
C GLY A 21 -55.22 -7.60 -26.79
N SER A 22 -55.18 -6.27 -26.96
CA SER A 22 -56.12 -5.33 -26.34
C SER A 22 -57.19 -4.81 -27.32
N ALA A 23 -56.94 -4.87 -28.63
CA ALA A 23 -57.84 -4.35 -29.64
C ALA A 23 -59.00 -5.32 -29.92
N GLY A 24 -60.23 -4.80 -29.97
CA GLY A 24 -61.41 -5.58 -30.36
C GLY A 24 -61.59 -5.77 -31.88
N ALA A 25 -60.68 -5.23 -32.68
CA ALA A 25 -60.68 -5.29 -34.14
C ALA A 25 -59.24 -5.34 -34.69
N LEU A 26 -59.07 -5.82 -35.92
CA LEU A 26 -57.77 -5.80 -36.59
C LEU A 26 -57.33 -4.35 -36.86
N LEU A 27 -56.13 -4.00 -36.38
CA LEU A 27 -55.47 -2.73 -36.64
C LEU A 27 -54.22 -2.96 -37.49
N ASP A 28 -53.97 -2.06 -38.44
CA ASP A 28 -52.77 -2.11 -39.27
C ASP A 28 -51.55 -1.61 -38.50
N VAL A 29 -50.53 -2.46 -38.43
CA VAL A 29 -49.25 -2.25 -37.75
C VAL A 29 -48.06 -2.47 -38.69
N SER A 30 -48.31 -2.55 -40.01
CA SER A 30 -47.25 -2.69 -41.00
C SER A 30 -46.35 -1.46 -41.05
N VAL A 31 -45.15 -1.63 -41.61
CA VAL A 31 -44.24 -0.51 -41.90
C VAL A 31 -44.96 0.50 -42.78
N GLY A 32 -44.92 1.78 -42.40
CA GLY A 32 -45.60 2.88 -43.09
C GLY A 32 -46.99 3.24 -42.55
N SER A 33 -47.58 2.43 -41.66
CA SER A 33 -48.86 2.78 -40.99
C SER A 33 -48.68 3.87 -39.93
N VAL A 34 -49.75 4.63 -39.66
CA VAL A 34 -49.73 5.71 -38.65
C VAL A 34 -49.47 5.14 -37.25
N ILE A 35 -50.07 3.99 -36.92
CA ILE A 35 -49.86 3.31 -35.63
C ILE A 35 -48.40 2.86 -35.51
N ARG A 36 -47.81 2.33 -36.58
CA ARG A 36 -46.40 1.93 -36.58
C ARG A 36 -45.47 3.12 -36.34
N ALA A 37 -45.73 4.26 -37.00
CA ALA A 37 -44.95 5.48 -36.78
C ALA A 37 -45.03 5.97 -35.32
N LEU A 38 -46.20 5.87 -34.68
CA LEU A 38 -46.37 6.20 -33.26
C LEU A 38 -45.59 5.24 -32.35
N PHE A 39 -45.57 3.94 -32.65
CA PHE A 39 -44.76 2.97 -31.88
C PHE A 39 -43.26 3.20 -32.07
N GLU A 40 -42.80 3.54 -33.27
CA GLU A 40 -41.39 3.85 -33.53
C GLU A 40 -40.95 5.10 -32.75
N ALA A 41 -41.79 6.14 -32.70
CA ALA A 41 -41.57 7.31 -31.84
C ALA A 41 -41.46 6.92 -30.36
N ASN A 42 -42.40 6.16 -29.82
CA ASN A 42 -42.36 5.71 -28.42
C ASN A 42 -41.17 4.79 -28.11
N ALA A 43 -40.82 3.87 -29.02
CA ALA A 43 -39.65 3.00 -28.87
C ALA A 43 -38.36 3.82 -28.82
N SER A 44 -38.24 4.87 -29.62
CA SER A 44 -37.07 5.76 -29.60
C SER A 44 -36.90 6.46 -28.25
N VAL A 45 -38.00 6.93 -27.66
CA VAL A 45 -38.00 7.58 -26.34
C VAL A 45 -37.66 6.54 -25.25
N ALA A 46 -38.23 5.34 -25.33
CA ALA A 46 -37.94 4.27 -24.38
C ALA A 46 -36.46 3.85 -24.42
N LEU A 47 -35.84 3.73 -25.60
CA LEU A 47 -34.41 3.46 -25.73
C LEU A 47 -33.55 4.57 -25.14
N TRP A 48 -33.91 5.83 -25.39
CA TRP A 48 -33.20 6.97 -24.81
C TRP A 48 -33.27 6.95 -23.27
N LEU A 49 -34.45 6.67 -22.69
CA LEU A 49 -34.59 6.51 -21.24
C LEU A 49 -33.78 5.33 -20.69
N GLN A 50 -33.75 4.19 -21.39
CA GLN A 50 -32.90 3.05 -21.00
C GLN A 50 -31.41 3.43 -21.01
N TRP A 51 -30.98 4.21 -22.00
CA TRP A 51 -29.60 4.71 -22.05
C TRP A 51 -29.29 5.67 -20.90
N LEU A 52 -30.20 6.59 -20.56
CA LEU A 52 -30.03 7.49 -19.41
C LEU A 52 -29.89 6.72 -18.09
N ILE A 53 -30.68 5.67 -17.89
CA ILE A 53 -30.58 4.81 -16.70
C ILE A 53 -29.20 4.14 -16.64
N LEU A 54 -28.67 3.66 -17.76
CA LEU A 54 -27.31 3.10 -17.83
C LEU A 54 -26.25 4.15 -17.48
N GLN A 55 -26.41 5.39 -17.95
CA GLN A 55 -25.48 6.48 -17.59
C GLN A 55 -25.51 6.74 -16.08
N VAL A 56 -26.69 6.89 -15.47
CA VAL A 56 -26.83 7.09 -14.03
C VAL A 56 -26.20 5.95 -13.24
N LEU A 57 -26.40 4.70 -13.65
CA LEU A 57 -25.80 3.55 -12.96
C LEU A 57 -24.28 3.52 -13.08
N ARG A 58 -23.70 4.04 -14.17
CA ARG A 58 -22.26 4.16 -14.32
C ARG A 58 -21.70 5.27 -13.43
N THR A 59 -22.36 6.42 -13.32
CA THR A 59 -21.85 7.59 -12.58
C THR A 59 -22.07 7.52 -11.08
N THR A 60 -23.10 6.81 -10.60
CA THR A 60 -23.48 6.80 -9.17
C THR A 60 -22.61 5.91 -8.27
N ARG A 61 -21.67 5.14 -8.82
CA ARG A 61 -20.83 4.22 -8.04
C ARG A 61 -19.36 4.48 -8.31
N ALA A 62 -18.56 4.63 -7.26
CA ALA A 62 -17.09 4.75 -7.35
C ALA A 62 -16.44 3.67 -8.23
N ALA A 63 -16.95 2.44 -8.17
CA ALA A 63 -16.40 1.31 -8.92
C ALA A 63 -16.59 1.44 -10.45
N THR A 64 -17.56 2.23 -10.91
CA THR A 64 -17.90 2.37 -12.34
C THR A 64 -17.79 3.81 -12.86
N ALA A 65 -17.82 4.80 -11.98
CA ALA A 65 -17.67 6.21 -12.32
C ALA A 65 -16.24 6.49 -12.78
N THR A 66 -16.06 7.42 -13.71
CA THR A 66 -14.78 7.75 -14.33
C THR A 66 -14.60 9.25 -14.43
N GLY A 67 -13.34 9.72 -14.43
CA GLY A 67 -13.03 11.15 -14.54
C GLY A 67 -13.72 11.99 -13.46
N SER A 68 -14.37 13.09 -13.86
CA SER A 68 -14.98 14.04 -12.93
C SER A 68 -16.08 13.45 -12.05
N ASP A 69 -16.82 12.44 -12.53
CA ASP A 69 -17.85 11.79 -11.73
C ASP A 69 -17.24 10.97 -10.57
N LEU A 70 -16.07 10.36 -10.81
CA LEU A 70 -15.32 9.70 -9.75
C LEU A 70 -14.77 10.72 -8.77
N ASP A 71 -14.28 11.87 -9.27
CA ASP A 71 -13.72 12.93 -8.44
C ASP A 71 -14.77 13.54 -7.50
N THR A 72 -15.97 13.82 -8.00
CA THR A 72 -17.07 14.33 -7.16
C THR A 72 -17.47 13.31 -6.09
N TRP A 73 -17.60 12.03 -6.45
CA TRP A 73 -17.91 10.97 -5.50
C TRP A 73 -16.86 10.83 -4.39
N MET A 74 -15.57 10.88 -4.72
CA MET A 74 -14.48 10.78 -3.74
C MET A 74 -14.38 12.04 -2.87
N ASN A 75 -14.71 13.19 -3.44
CA ASN A 75 -14.73 14.47 -2.74
C ASN A 75 -15.80 14.53 -1.64
N ASP A 76 -16.88 13.74 -1.72
CA ASP A 76 -17.84 13.58 -0.61
C ASP A 76 -17.16 13.07 0.68
N PHE A 77 -16.03 12.36 0.55
CA PHE A 77 -15.20 11.88 1.66
C PHE A 77 -13.98 12.77 1.92
N GLY A 78 -13.87 13.91 1.24
CA GLY A 78 -12.74 14.85 1.38
C GLY A 78 -11.43 14.37 0.73
N LEU A 79 -11.47 13.35 -0.13
CA LEU A 79 -10.30 12.89 -0.89
C LEU A 79 -10.32 13.47 -2.30
N THR A 80 -9.26 14.20 -2.67
CA THR A 80 -9.08 14.78 -4.01
C THR A 80 -7.96 14.07 -4.77
N ARG A 81 -8.10 14.01 -6.10
CA ARG A 81 -7.12 13.40 -7.01
C ARG A 81 -5.79 14.16 -6.97
N LEU A 82 -4.68 13.45 -7.10
CA LEU A 82 -3.39 14.10 -7.27
C LEU A 82 -3.31 14.75 -8.66
N PRO A 83 -2.99 16.06 -8.74
CA PRO A 83 -2.91 16.76 -10.01
C PRO A 83 -1.72 16.27 -10.83
N ALA A 84 -1.74 16.58 -12.13
CA ALA A 84 -0.56 16.43 -12.97
C ALA A 84 0.54 17.40 -12.52
N CYS A 85 1.79 17.02 -12.70
CA CYS A 85 2.97 17.84 -12.43
C CYS A 85 3.65 18.19 -13.76
N ALA A 86 3.92 19.47 -13.99
CA ALA A 86 4.76 19.90 -15.10
C ALA A 86 6.20 19.41 -14.94
N ALA A 87 6.82 19.07 -16.08
CA ALA A 87 8.26 18.84 -16.13
C ALA A 87 9.01 20.13 -15.79
N THR A 88 10.05 20.02 -14.96
CA THR A 88 10.95 21.13 -14.64
C THR A 88 12.38 20.72 -14.94
N GLY A 89 13.22 21.70 -15.20
CA GLY A 89 14.62 21.45 -15.41
C GLY A 89 15.41 22.72 -15.67
N LEU A 90 16.65 22.53 -16.08
CA LEU A 90 17.58 23.62 -16.31
C LEU A 90 17.86 23.75 -17.80
N VAL A 91 17.81 24.98 -18.30
CA VAL A 91 18.24 25.33 -19.66
C VAL A 91 19.38 26.33 -19.60
N THR A 92 20.33 26.19 -20.50
CA THR A 92 21.47 27.09 -20.63
C THR A 92 21.21 28.07 -21.76
N PHE A 93 21.12 29.34 -21.40
CA PHE A 93 21.12 30.45 -22.35
C PHE A 93 22.56 30.85 -22.63
N SER A 94 22.93 30.98 -23.90
CA SER A 94 24.29 31.32 -24.33
C SER A 94 24.29 32.44 -25.37
N ARG A 95 25.41 33.14 -25.45
CA ARG A 95 25.64 34.24 -26.38
C ARG A 95 27.03 34.20 -26.99
N PHE A 96 27.15 34.62 -28.23
CA PHE A 96 28.43 34.71 -28.95
C PHE A 96 29.20 35.97 -28.58
N THR A 97 28.50 37.06 -28.25
CA THR A 97 29.11 38.34 -27.84
C THR A 97 28.73 38.67 -26.40
N ASN A 98 29.72 38.85 -25.52
CA ASN A 98 29.55 39.05 -24.08
C ASN A 98 29.98 40.44 -23.57
N SER A 99 30.08 41.44 -24.45
CA SER A 99 30.58 42.79 -24.11
C SER A 99 29.63 43.62 -23.25
N LEU A 100 28.31 43.39 -23.34
CA LEU A 100 27.28 44.05 -22.53
C LEU A 100 26.56 43.04 -21.64
N PRO A 101 25.97 43.45 -20.50
CA PRO A 101 25.12 42.55 -19.71
C PRO A 101 23.84 42.18 -20.49
N ALA A 102 23.32 40.98 -20.25
CA ALA A 102 22.04 40.51 -20.79
C ALA A 102 21.09 40.17 -19.65
N SER A 103 19.78 40.37 -19.84
CA SER A 103 18.77 40.04 -18.85
C SER A 103 17.79 39.02 -19.39
N VAL A 104 17.42 38.04 -18.57
CA VAL A 104 16.40 37.04 -18.85
C VAL A 104 15.27 37.20 -17.83
N PRO A 105 14.13 37.81 -18.19
CA PRO A 105 13.02 37.96 -17.27
C PRO A 105 12.35 36.60 -17.00
N ILE A 106 11.73 36.45 -15.82
CA ILE A 106 10.79 35.35 -15.60
C ILE A 106 9.65 35.41 -16.63
N GLY A 107 9.09 34.27 -16.99
CA GLY A 107 8.09 34.23 -18.07
C GLY A 107 8.68 34.21 -19.48
N THR A 108 10.01 34.30 -19.64
CA THR A 108 10.64 34.09 -20.94
C THR A 108 10.31 32.69 -21.43
N ILE A 109 9.75 32.58 -22.64
CA ILE A 109 9.32 31.31 -23.21
C ILE A 109 10.40 30.72 -24.10
N VAL A 110 10.75 29.46 -23.84
CA VAL A 110 11.61 28.63 -24.68
C VAL A 110 10.84 27.40 -25.15
N LYS A 111 11.16 26.88 -26.32
CA LYS A 111 10.39 25.82 -26.98
C LYS A 111 11.28 24.70 -27.47
N THR A 112 10.68 23.54 -27.65
CA THR A 112 11.30 22.44 -28.38
C THR A 112 11.48 22.78 -29.85
N ALA A 113 12.44 22.14 -30.52
CA ALA A 113 12.75 22.35 -31.94
C ALA A 113 11.54 22.12 -32.88
N ASP A 114 10.63 21.22 -32.50
CA ASP A 114 9.37 20.93 -33.19
C ASP A 114 8.21 21.88 -32.82
N THR A 115 8.45 22.82 -31.90
CA THR A 115 7.50 23.82 -31.38
C THR A 115 6.29 23.27 -30.62
N THR A 116 6.25 21.96 -30.33
CA THR A 116 5.10 21.31 -29.68
C THR A 116 5.00 21.65 -28.19
N LEU A 117 6.13 21.78 -27.50
CA LEU A 117 6.20 22.07 -26.08
C LEU A 117 6.80 23.45 -25.83
N SER A 118 6.26 24.14 -24.84
CA SER A 118 6.72 25.46 -24.40
C SER A 118 7.05 25.41 -22.92
N PHE A 119 8.14 26.05 -22.54
CA PHE A 119 8.65 26.15 -21.18
C PHE A 119 8.84 27.60 -20.82
N SER A 120 8.52 27.96 -19.58
CA SER A 120 8.70 29.30 -19.04
C SER A 120 9.84 29.32 -18.04
N VAL A 121 10.70 30.34 -18.11
CA VAL A 121 11.71 30.60 -17.08
C VAL A 121 11.03 30.92 -15.74
N THR A 122 11.45 30.21 -14.68
CA THR A 122 10.93 30.37 -13.31
C THR A 122 11.94 31.08 -12.42
N ALA A 123 11.48 31.63 -11.29
CA ALA A 123 12.36 32.23 -10.31
C ALA A 123 13.05 31.17 -9.44
N ASP A 124 14.33 31.39 -9.17
CA ASP A 124 15.15 30.67 -8.19
C ASP A 124 16.06 31.69 -7.53
N THR A 125 15.73 32.02 -6.28
CA THR A 125 16.38 33.04 -5.48
C THR A 125 17.76 32.61 -4.97
N THR A 126 18.15 31.35 -5.18
CA THR A 126 19.45 30.83 -4.75
C THR A 126 20.56 31.08 -5.78
N LEU A 127 20.20 31.34 -7.04
CA LEU A 127 21.16 31.63 -8.10
C LEU A 127 21.73 33.05 -7.94
N SER A 128 23.05 33.17 -8.02
CA SER A 128 23.76 34.47 -7.92
C SER A 128 23.43 35.45 -9.05
N THR A 129 22.87 34.94 -10.16
CA THR A 129 22.39 35.74 -11.29
C THR A 129 21.01 36.35 -11.05
N TRP A 130 20.27 35.94 -10.01
CA TRP A 130 18.92 36.42 -9.72
C TRP A 130 18.89 37.87 -9.22
N GLN A 131 18.02 38.69 -9.81
CA GLN A 131 17.79 40.08 -9.42
C GLN A 131 16.36 40.25 -8.90
N VAL A 132 16.21 40.30 -7.56
CA VAL A 132 14.91 40.38 -6.89
C VAL A 132 14.11 41.62 -7.30
N ALA A 133 14.77 42.78 -7.45
CA ALA A 133 14.08 44.04 -7.71
C ALA A 133 13.40 44.10 -9.09
N SER A 134 13.88 43.32 -10.07
CA SER A 134 13.39 43.34 -11.44
C SER A 134 12.77 42.01 -11.89
N ASN A 135 12.72 41.00 -11.02
CA ASN A 135 12.29 39.63 -11.36
C ASN A 135 12.97 39.09 -12.64
N THR A 136 14.29 39.33 -12.75
CA THR A 136 15.08 38.89 -13.91
C THR A 136 16.37 38.22 -13.48
N TYR A 137 16.91 37.37 -14.35
CA TYR A 137 18.29 36.90 -14.25
C TYR A 137 19.20 37.82 -15.04
N LEU A 138 20.28 38.28 -14.41
CA LEU A 138 21.32 39.07 -15.04
C LEU A 138 22.49 38.16 -15.42
N ILE A 139 22.86 38.16 -16.70
CA ILE A 139 24.09 37.57 -17.22
C ILE A 139 25.11 38.71 -17.34
N PRO A 140 26.10 38.83 -16.41
CA PRO A 140 27.05 39.94 -16.42
C PRO A 140 27.90 39.98 -17.68
N ALA A 141 28.42 41.16 -18.04
CA ALA A 141 29.43 41.27 -19.11
C ALA A 141 30.63 40.35 -18.82
N GLY A 142 31.20 39.75 -19.87
CA GLY A 142 32.28 38.76 -19.77
C GLY A 142 31.82 37.31 -19.59
N ILE A 143 30.57 37.06 -19.17
CA ILE A 143 30.02 35.69 -19.03
C ILE A 143 29.32 35.26 -20.32
N THR A 144 29.59 34.06 -20.84
CA THR A 144 29.07 33.59 -22.15
C THR A 144 27.80 32.74 -22.05
N ALA A 145 27.48 32.22 -20.86
CA ALA A 145 26.28 31.41 -20.66
C ALA A 145 25.76 31.50 -19.22
N ALA A 146 24.45 31.29 -19.05
CA ALA A 146 23.81 31.14 -17.75
C ALA A 146 22.78 30.01 -17.81
N THR A 147 22.79 29.16 -16.78
CA THR A 147 21.85 28.04 -16.65
C THR A 147 20.72 28.45 -15.72
N LEU A 148 19.49 28.46 -16.23
CA LEU A 148 18.30 28.98 -15.56
C LEU A 148 17.22 27.89 -15.48
N PRO A 149 16.41 27.88 -14.41
CA PRO A 149 15.32 26.93 -14.27
C PRO A 149 14.13 27.29 -15.14
N VAL A 150 13.48 26.27 -15.67
CA VAL A 150 12.26 26.36 -16.45
C VAL A 150 11.23 25.35 -15.98
N ILE A 151 9.96 25.66 -16.22
CA ILE A 151 8.81 24.78 -16.04
C ILE A 151 8.06 24.64 -17.37
N CYS A 152 7.62 23.43 -17.69
CA CYS A 152 6.76 23.20 -18.84
C CYS A 152 5.41 23.88 -18.65
N LEU A 153 4.85 24.46 -19.72
CA LEU A 153 3.49 25.01 -19.70
C LEU A 153 2.41 23.93 -19.89
N THR A 154 2.81 22.71 -20.26
CA THR A 154 1.93 21.56 -20.36
C THR A 154 2.24 20.62 -19.20
N ASP A 155 1.28 20.44 -18.30
CA ASP A 155 1.39 19.49 -17.20
C ASP A 155 1.36 18.05 -17.72
N GLY A 156 2.00 17.14 -16.99
CA GLY A 156 1.99 15.72 -17.33
C GLY A 156 3.32 15.20 -17.86
N SER A 157 3.33 13.88 -18.12
CA SER A 157 4.47 13.19 -18.71
C SER A 157 4.76 13.64 -20.14
N ALA A 158 3.76 14.19 -20.83
CA ALA A 158 3.90 14.80 -22.14
C ALA A 158 4.88 15.99 -22.16
N GLY A 159 5.11 16.65 -21.03
CA GLY A 159 6.09 17.73 -20.89
C GLY A 159 7.54 17.26 -20.80
N ASN A 160 7.80 15.96 -20.70
CA ASN A 160 9.14 15.40 -20.64
C ASN A 160 9.85 15.49 -21.99
N VAL A 161 11.13 15.84 -21.95
CA VAL A 161 11.93 16.11 -23.16
C VAL A 161 13.31 15.48 -23.05
N LEU A 162 13.86 15.04 -24.18
CA LEU A 162 15.24 14.55 -24.25
C LEU A 162 16.24 15.72 -24.14
N ALA A 163 17.50 15.40 -23.89
CA ALA A 163 18.56 16.40 -23.92
C ALA A 163 18.66 17.06 -25.32
N ASN A 164 18.99 18.35 -25.33
CA ASN A 164 19.21 19.18 -26.51
C ASN A 164 18.00 19.33 -27.45
N THR A 165 16.78 19.21 -26.94
CA THR A 165 15.56 19.41 -27.74
C THR A 165 14.94 20.80 -27.53
N VAL A 166 15.14 21.43 -26.38
CA VAL A 166 14.67 22.79 -26.06
C VAL A 166 15.70 23.79 -26.59
N THR A 167 15.50 24.24 -27.83
CA THR A 167 16.50 25.02 -28.59
C THR A 167 16.01 26.36 -29.12
N ILE A 168 14.72 26.65 -29.01
CA ILE A 168 14.10 27.85 -29.58
C ILE A 168 13.76 28.83 -28.47
N ILE A 169 14.16 30.10 -28.62
CA ILE A 169 13.68 31.21 -27.78
C ILE A 169 12.47 31.83 -28.50
N ALA A 170 11.30 31.85 -27.85
CA ALA A 170 10.05 32.24 -28.50
C ALA A 170 9.93 33.74 -28.77
N SER A 171 10.61 34.57 -27.98
CA SER A 171 10.66 36.02 -28.12
C SER A 171 12.11 36.49 -28.14
N SER A 172 12.42 37.50 -28.97
CA SER A 172 13.77 38.07 -29.03
C SER A 172 14.24 38.49 -27.64
N LEU A 173 15.43 38.03 -27.26
CA LEU A 173 16.04 38.28 -25.96
C LEU A 173 17.40 38.97 -26.17
N PRO A 174 17.48 40.30 -26.01
CA PRO A 174 18.70 41.05 -26.31
C PRO A 174 19.92 40.51 -25.54
N GLY A 175 21.01 40.23 -26.28
CA GLY A 175 22.25 39.72 -25.69
C GLY A 175 22.22 38.23 -25.35
N VAL A 176 21.26 37.48 -25.87
CA VAL A 176 21.20 36.01 -25.80
C VAL A 176 20.92 35.46 -27.21
N ASP A 177 21.74 34.52 -27.66
CA ASP A 177 21.69 34.02 -29.05
C ASP A 177 21.12 32.60 -29.15
N GLN A 178 21.32 31.77 -28.13
CA GLN A 178 20.92 30.37 -28.14
C GLN A 178 20.42 29.92 -26.77
N VAL A 179 19.54 28.92 -26.78
CA VAL A 179 19.18 28.13 -25.61
C VAL A 179 19.37 26.65 -25.90
N ALA A 180 19.75 25.87 -24.89
CA ALA A 180 19.79 24.42 -24.96
C ALA A 180 19.47 23.82 -23.59
N ASN A 181 18.91 22.62 -23.53
CA ASN A 181 18.82 21.82 -22.31
C ASN A 181 19.88 20.70 -22.34
N PRO A 182 21.03 20.84 -21.65
CA PRO A 182 22.08 19.81 -21.70
C PRO A 182 21.62 18.43 -21.17
N ALA A 183 20.64 18.41 -20.27
CA ALA A 183 19.99 17.22 -19.76
C ALA A 183 18.51 17.20 -20.15
N GLY A 184 17.94 15.99 -20.28
CA GLY A 184 16.51 15.81 -20.48
C GLY A 184 15.70 16.07 -19.21
N PHE A 185 14.41 16.36 -19.37
CA PHE A 185 13.46 16.50 -18.27
C PHE A 185 12.61 15.24 -18.21
N SER A 186 12.49 14.64 -17.02
CA SER A 186 11.81 13.34 -16.82
C SER A 186 10.86 13.31 -15.62
N ASN A 187 10.68 14.46 -14.95
CA ASN A 187 9.90 14.59 -13.73
C ASN A 187 8.46 15.09 -13.99
N GLY A 188 8.09 15.35 -15.25
CA GLY A 188 6.70 15.56 -15.62
C GLY A 188 5.91 14.28 -15.41
N GLN A 189 4.77 14.37 -14.72
CA GLN A 189 3.97 13.23 -14.31
C GLN A 189 2.49 13.53 -14.54
N ASP A 190 1.79 12.59 -15.18
CA ASP A 190 0.36 12.72 -15.42
C ASP A 190 -0.44 12.74 -14.12
N ALA A 191 -1.65 13.31 -14.19
CA ALA A 191 -2.58 13.22 -13.09
C ALA A 191 -2.86 11.76 -12.74
N GLU A 192 -3.15 11.51 -11.46
CA GLU A 192 -3.45 10.16 -10.98
C GLU A 192 -4.57 9.52 -11.81
N THR A 193 -4.41 8.26 -12.21
CA THR A 193 -5.41 7.55 -13.01
C THR A 193 -6.60 7.12 -12.16
N ASP A 194 -7.75 6.85 -12.78
CA ASP A 194 -8.96 6.43 -12.05
C ASP A 194 -8.73 5.16 -11.21
N ASP A 195 -7.98 4.20 -11.74
CA ASP A 195 -7.67 2.96 -11.03
C ASP A 195 -6.75 3.18 -9.83
N ALA A 196 -5.72 4.02 -10.00
CA ALA A 196 -4.85 4.42 -8.90
C ALA A 196 -5.61 5.20 -7.82
N PHE A 197 -6.51 6.10 -8.24
CA PHE A 197 -7.31 6.89 -7.32
C PHE A 197 -8.28 6.04 -6.50
N ARG A 198 -8.93 5.03 -7.11
CA ARG A 198 -9.76 4.05 -6.40
C ARG A 198 -8.95 3.24 -5.40
N LEU A 199 -7.75 2.80 -5.77
CA LEU A 199 -6.87 2.06 -4.85
C LEU A 199 -6.43 2.95 -3.67
N ARG A 200 -6.04 4.21 -3.95
CA ARG A 200 -5.69 5.17 -2.91
C ARG A 200 -6.87 5.48 -1.99
N PHE A 201 -8.09 5.54 -2.52
CA PHE A 201 -9.29 5.70 -1.71
C PHE A 201 -9.53 4.52 -0.75
N GLN A 202 -9.33 3.28 -1.20
CA GLN A 202 -9.41 2.11 -0.32
C GLN A 202 -8.38 2.19 0.82
N ASN A 203 -7.14 2.57 0.49
CA ASN A 203 -6.09 2.77 1.48
C ASN A 203 -6.40 3.95 2.43
N TYR A 204 -6.98 5.04 1.90
CA TYR A 204 -7.41 6.19 2.67
C TYR A 204 -8.45 5.78 3.73
N LEU A 205 -9.50 5.05 3.34
CA LEU A 205 -10.48 4.50 4.27
C LEU A 205 -9.84 3.59 5.32
N GLY A 206 -8.90 2.72 4.91
CA GLY A 206 -8.12 1.90 5.85
C GLY A 206 -7.31 2.74 6.85
N SER A 207 -6.75 3.86 6.41
CA SER A 207 -5.95 4.77 7.24
C SER A 207 -6.75 5.63 8.22
N LEU A 208 -8.07 5.73 8.04
CA LEU A 208 -8.97 6.44 8.96
C LEU A 208 -9.27 5.62 10.22
N SER A 209 -9.06 4.30 10.20
CA SER A 209 -9.17 3.45 11.39
C SER A 209 -7.90 3.57 12.24
N ARG A 210 -7.72 4.70 12.93
CA ARG A 210 -6.64 4.92 13.91
C ARG A 210 -7.15 4.79 15.34
N ALA A 211 -6.23 4.67 16.30
CA ALA A 211 -6.53 4.68 17.73
C ALA A 211 -7.43 3.54 18.25
N THR A 212 -7.38 2.37 17.62
CA THR A 212 -8.01 1.14 18.12
C THR A 212 -6.98 0.03 18.30
N LEU A 213 -7.27 -0.97 19.14
CA LEU A 213 -6.41 -2.15 19.33
C LEU A 213 -6.05 -2.80 17.98
N LEU A 214 -7.05 -3.03 17.11
CA LEU A 214 -6.85 -3.61 15.78
C LEU A 214 -5.95 -2.76 14.89
N SER A 215 -6.04 -1.44 14.96
CA SER A 215 -5.17 -0.55 14.17
C SER A 215 -3.71 -0.65 14.60
N VAL A 216 -3.46 -0.80 15.90
CA VAL A 216 -2.11 -0.99 16.45
C VAL A 216 -1.59 -2.36 16.04
N GLU A 217 -2.35 -3.44 16.25
CA GLU A 217 -1.95 -4.80 15.84
C GLU A 217 -1.65 -4.87 14.34
N SER A 218 -2.52 -4.29 13.50
CA SER A 218 -2.34 -4.26 12.05
C SER A 218 -1.10 -3.47 11.63
N ALA A 219 -0.78 -2.37 12.32
CA ALA A 219 0.41 -1.57 12.03
C ALA A 219 1.70 -2.35 12.34
N VAL A 220 1.70 -3.15 13.41
CA VAL A 220 2.87 -3.95 13.79
C VAL A 220 3.10 -5.11 12.82
N VAL A 221 2.07 -5.90 12.47
CA VAL A 221 2.22 -7.03 11.53
C VAL A 221 2.60 -6.61 10.11
N ALA A 222 2.37 -5.34 9.75
CA ALA A 222 2.78 -4.79 8.46
C ALA A 222 4.30 -4.52 8.36
N VAL A 223 5.02 -4.47 9.49
CA VAL A 223 6.47 -4.19 9.52
C VAL A 223 7.27 -5.40 9.01
N GLN A 224 6.90 -6.61 9.43
CA GLN A 224 7.57 -7.85 9.05
C GLN A 224 6.61 -9.03 9.16
N GLN A 225 6.81 -10.06 8.34
CA GLN A 225 6.11 -11.34 8.51
C GLN A 225 6.55 -12.08 9.78
N ASN A 226 5.69 -12.97 10.27
CA ASN A 226 5.93 -13.87 11.41
C ASN A 226 6.18 -13.18 12.76
N LEU A 227 5.60 -12.00 12.99
CA LEU A 227 5.62 -11.36 14.31
C LEU A 227 4.49 -11.90 15.20
N ASN A 228 4.84 -12.31 16.41
CA ASN A 228 3.89 -12.53 17.51
C ASN A 228 3.81 -11.26 18.35
N ILE A 229 2.58 -10.80 18.65
CA ILE A 229 2.35 -9.52 19.29
C ILE A 229 1.40 -9.71 20.47
N LEU A 230 1.65 -8.97 21.54
CA LEU A 230 0.71 -8.80 22.64
C LEU A 230 0.61 -7.30 22.96
N VAL A 231 -0.61 -6.78 23.00
CA VAL A 231 -0.88 -5.39 23.36
C VAL A 231 -1.62 -5.36 24.69
N GLU A 232 -1.10 -4.60 25.65
CA GLU A 232 -1.72 -4.38 26.96
C GLU A 232 -2.12 -2.92 27.11
N GLU A 233 -3.38 -2.68 27.46
CA GLU A 233 -3.90 -1.33 27.72
C GLU A 233 -3.64 -0.91 29.17
N ASN A 234 -3.44 0.39 29.38
CA ASN A 234 -3.13 1.00 30.68
C ASN A 234 -1.88 0.42 31.35
N ALA A 235 -0.86 0.07 30.55
CA ALA A 235 0.37 -0.55 31.01
C ALA A 235 1.61 0.22 30.54
N ALA A 236 2.54 0.46 31.46
CA ALA A 236 3.86 1.00 31.15
C ALA A 236 4.84 -0.10 30.70
N ALA A 237 6.04 0.26 30.26
CA ALA A 237 7.09 -0.68 29.84
C ALA A 237 7.46 -1.72 30.91
N ASP A 238 7.40 -1.35 32.19
CA ASP A 238 7.64 -2.25 33.32
C ASP A 238 6.41 -3.10 33.70
N GLY A 239 5.26 -2.83 33.08
CA GLY A 239 3.96 -3.47 33.32
C GLY A 239 3.23 -2.95 34.55
N SER A 240 3.68 -1.83 35.12
CA SER A 240 2.88 -1.09 36.08
C SER A 240 1.65 -0.49 35.41
N VAL A 241 0.57 -0.33 36.18
CA VAL A 241 -0.66 0.31 35.68
C VAL A 241 -0.39 1.79 35.44
N SER A 242 -0.57 2.21 34.19
CA SER A 242 -0.35 3.58 33.73
C SER A 242 -1.50 4.00 32.81
N PRO A 243 -2.53 4.66 33.35
CA PRO A 243 -3.69 5.10 32.56
C PRO A 243 -3.30 6.02 31.41
N GLY A 244 -3.92 5.82 30.25
CA GLY A 244 -3.59 6.59 29.03
C GLY A 244 -2.29 6.16 28.35
N SER A 245 -1.72 5.03 28.76
CA SER A 245 -0.60 4.39 28.07
C SER A 245 -0.92 2.97 27.62
N PHE A 246 -0.25 2.47 26.59
CA PHE A 246 -0.37 1.08 26.17
C PHE A 246 1.01 0.49 25.86
N LEU A 247 1.16 -0.79 26.16
CA LEU A 247 2.37 -1.57 25.95
C LEU A 247 2.20 -2.46 24.74
N VAL A 248 3.16 -2.44 23.82
CA VAL A 248 3.24 -3.34 22.68
C VAL A 248 4.46 -4.23 22.86
N MET A 249 4.22 -5.53 22.98
CA MET A 249 5.28 -6.53 23.05
C MET A 249 5.36 -7.27 21.72
N VAL A 250 6.57 -7.42 21.18
CA VAL A 250 6.80 -8.05 19.87
C VAL A 250 7.85 -9.13 19.98
N ASP A 251 7.56 -10.29 19.40
CA ASP A 251 8.51 -11.40 19.18
C ASP A 251 8.58 -11.73 17.69
N ASP A 252 9.79 -11.82 17.13
CA ASP A 252 10.04 -12.28 15.76
C ASP A 252 10.19 -13.82 15.66
N GLY A 253 9.90 -14.51 16.76
CA GLY A 253 10.06 -15.95 16.92
C GLY A 253 11.36 -16.35 17.61
N SER A 254 12.34 -15.44 17.70
CA SER A 254 13.62 -15.72 18.39
C SER A 254 13.54 -15.56 19.92
N GLY A 255 12.59 -14.77 20.42
CA GLY A 255 12.54 -14.27 21.80
C GLY A 255 13.42 -13.04 22.04
N TYR A 256 14.22 -12.64 21.06
CA TYR A 256 15.21 -11.56 21.17
C TYR A 256 15.17 -10.68 19.90
N PRO A 257 14.06 -9.96 19.65
CA PRO A 257 13.94 -9.09 18.49
C PRO A 257 15.05 -8.03 18.47
N SER A 258 15.56 -7.71 17.28
CA SER A 258 16.61 -6.69 17.13
C SER A 258 16.12 -5.30 17.52
N THR A 259 17.03 -4.44 18.00
CA THR A 259 16.70 -3.04 18.32
C THR A 259 16.21 -2.27 17.09
N THR A 260 16.69 -2.63 15.90
CA THR A 260 16.23 -2.05 14.63
C THR A 260 14.77 -2.39 14.37
N LEU A 261 14.38 -3.66 14.54
CA LEU A 261 12.99 -4.09 14.41
C LEU A 261 12.07 -3.36 15.39
N LEU A 262 12.46 -3.27 16.66
CA LEU A 262 11.69 -2.56 17.68
C LEU A 262 11.49 -1.07 17.33
N SER A 263 12.51 -0.42 16.75
CA SER A 263 12.42 0.98 16.32
C SER A 263 11.50 1.19 15.10
N SER A 264 11.49 0.23 14.15
CA SER A 264 10.58 0.24 13.01
C SER A 264 9.14 0.04 13.46
N VAL A 265 8.91 -0.89 14.39
CA VAL A 265 7.60 -1.11 15.01
C VAL A 265 7.13 0.13 15.76
N ALA A 266 7.98 0.74 16.57
CA ALA A 266 7.63 1.97 17.30
C ALA A 266 7.19 3.09 16.34
N SER A 267 7.88 3.25 15.20
CA SER A 267 7.49 4.24 14.18
C SER A 267 6.13 3.93 13.55
N ALA A 268 5.81 2.65 13.32
CA ALA A 268 4.51 2.23 12.78
C ALA A 268 3.38 2.47 13.79
N VAL A 269 3.61 2.19 15.09
CA VAL A 269 2.66 2.44 16.17
C VAL A 269 2.42 3.93 16.39
N GLU A 270 3.47 4.77 16.31
CA GLU A 270 3.32 6.24 16.40
C GLU A 270 2.34 6.79 15.36
N ALA A 271 2.40 6.29 14.12
CA ALA A 271 1.57 6.77 13.02
C ALA A 271 0.06 6.55 13.25
N VAL A 272 -0.31 5.55 14.07
CA VAL A 272 -1.71 5.15 14.30
C VAL A 272 -2.22 5.48 15.71
N ARG A 273 -1.35 5.94 16.62
CA ARG A 273 -1.75 6.20 18.01
C ARG A 273 -2.63 7.45 18.15
N PRO A 274 -3.53 7.50 19.15
CA PRO A 274 -4.28 8.71 19.47
C PRO A 274 -3.40 9.76 20.16
N VAL A 275 -3.69 11.03 19.87
CA VAL A 275 -3.09 12.18 20.57
C VAL A 275 -3.37 12.08 22.08
N GLY A 276 -2.37 12.40 22.89
CA GLY A 276 -2.49 12.45 24.35
C GLY A 276 -2.25 11.12 25.08
N THR A 277 -1.98 10.03 24.35
CA THR A 277 -1.53 8.78 24.98
C THR A 277 0.00 8.74 25.16
N THR A 278 0.53 7.69 25.76
CA THR A 278 1.94 7.28 25.61
C THR A 278 1.99 5.80 25.25
N TYR A 279 3.10 5.32 24.70
CA TYR A 279 3.25 3.89 24.42
C TYR A 279 4.69 3.45 24.63
N SER A 280 4.88 2.14 24.70
CA SER A 280 6.20 1.52 24.76
C SER A 280 6.20 0.27 23.91
N VAL A 281 7.27 0.08 23.13
CA VAL A 281 7.49 -1.15 22.35
C VAL A 281 8.67 -1.89 22.97
N ILE A 282 8.44 -3.11 23.46
CA ILE A 282 9.46 -3.90 24.16
C ILE A 282 9.56 -5.33 23.64
N ALA A 283 10.70 -5.96 23.88
CA ALA A 283 10.88 -7.39 23.71
C ALA A 283 10.20 -8.17 24.87
N PRO A 284 9.75 -9.42 24.64
CA PRO A 284 9.29 -10.30 25.70
C PRO A 284 10.42 -10.71 26.64
N GLN A 285 10.07 -11.07 27.88
CA GLN A 285 10.99 -11.81 28.74
C GLN A 285 11.06 -13.26 28.27
N VAL A 286 12.26 -13.85 28.22
CA VAL A 286 12.42 -15.26 27.80
C VAL A 286 12.50 -16.16 29.03
N LEU A 287 11.59 -17.13 29.12
CA LEU A 287 11.65 -18.22 30.09
C LEU A 287 12.18 -19.49 29.41
N PRO A 288 13.44 -19.88 29.67
CA PRO A 288 13.94 -21.14 29.17
C PRO A 288 13.28 -22.30 29.91
N VAL A 289 12.78 -23.27 29.15
CA VAL A 289 12.15 -24.49 29.69
C VAL A 289 13.05 -25.69 29.44
N ASN A 290 13.64 -26.18 30.52
CA ASN A 290 14.40 -27.42 30.52
C ASN A 290 13.43 -28.59 30.62
N VAL A 291 13.53 -29.53 29.68
CA VAL A 291 12.65 -30.70 29.62
C VAL A 291 13.47 -31.93 29.98
N GLN A 292 12.96 -32.72 30.92
CA GLN A 292 13.50 -34.04 31.24
C GLN A 292 12.41 -35.07 30.99
N MET A 293 12.72 -36.15 30.28
CA MET A 293 11.77 -37.24 30.07
C MET A 293 12.48 -38.58 29.89
N THR A 294 11.78 -39.65 30.24
CA THR A 294 12.22 -41.02 29.98
C THR A 294 11.35 -41.62 28.89
N VAL A 295 11.96 -42.29 27.91
CA VAL A 295 11.28 -42.85 26.75
C VAL A 295 11.59 -44.33 26.64
N ALA A 296 10.54 -45.15 26.48
CA ALA A 296 10.65 -46.56 26.17
C ALA A 296 10.55 -46.77 24.66
N LEU A 297 11.44 -47.58 24.11
CA LEU A 297 11.46 -47.94 22.69
C LEU A 297 11.08 -49.41 22.53
N GLY A 298 10.34 -49.75 21.46
CA GLY A 298 9.98 -51.12 21.13
C GLY A 298 11.19 -52.01 20.78
N SER A 299 11.04 -53.33 20.93
CA SER A 299 12.10 -54.34 20.81
C SER A 299 12.88 -54.37 19.48
N ASN A 300 12.37 -53.71 18.43
CA ASN A 300 13.00 -53.64 17.11
C ASN A 300 13.95 -52.43 16.95
N ALA A 301 14.11 -51.59 17.97
CA ALA A 301 14.84 -50.31 17.93
C ALA A 301 16.27 -50.38 18.53
N THR A 302 16.86 -51.57 18.62
CA THR A 302 18.08 -51.87 19.39
C THR A 302 19.45 -51.69 18.68
N PRO A 303 19.61 -51.03 17.53
CA PRO A 303 20.90 -50.43 17.20
C PRO A 303 21.09 -49.10 17.95
N SER A 304 22.24 -48.89 18.58
CA SER A 304 22.60 -47.62 19.26
C SER A 304 22.44 -46.36 18.38
N GLN A 305 22.50 -46.53 17.05
CA GLN A 305 22.21 -45.47 16.09
C GLN A 305 20.72 -45.07 16.03
N TYR A 306 19.80 -46.03 16.15
CA TYR A 306 18.35 -45.77 16.04
C TYR A 306 17.83 -45.03 17.28
N SER A 307 18.29 -45.38 18.48
CA SER A 307 17.97 -44.64 19.70
C SER A 307 18.55 -43.22 19.69
N SER A 308 19.74 -43.01 19.11
CA SER A 308 20.32 -41.68 18.93
C SER A 308 19.53 -40.81 17.93
N GLN A 309 19.06 -41.40 16.82
CA GLN A 309 18.20 -40.72 15.85
C GLN A 309 16.85 -40.34 16.44
N CYS A 310 16.17 -41.27 17.13
CA CYS A 310 14.89 -40.99 17.79
C CYS A 310 15.03 -39.90 18.87
N THR A 311 16.05 -39.97 19.73
CA THR A 311 16.24 -38.92 20.75
C THR A 311 16.55 -37.56 20.14
N THR A 312 17.25 -37.50 18.99
CA THR A 312 17.47 -36.25 18.26
C THR A 312 16.17 -35.70 17.67
N ALA A 313 15.35 -36.55 17.04
CA ALA A 313 14.04 -36.16 16.51
C ALA A 313 13.10 -35.65 17.61
N ILE A 314 13.07 -36.32 18.78
CA ILE A 314 12.30 -35.86 19.96
C ILE A 314 12.77 -34.47 20.38
N ARG A 315 14.08 -34.25 20.52
CA ARG A 315 14.62 -32.93 20.88
C ARG A 315 14.19 -31.87 19.87
N GLN A 316 14.26 -32.16 18.57
CA GLN A 316 13.87 -31.20 17.53
C GLN A 316 12.38 -30.85 17.58
N LEU A 317 11.49 -31.84 17.67
CA LEU A 317 10.04 -31.59 17.72
C LEU A 317 9.60 -30.90 19.00
N VAL A 318 10.15 -31.31 20.14
CA VAL A 318 9.87 -30.65 21.43
C VAL A 318 10.41 -29.22 21.43
N SER A 319 11.63 -28.99 20.92
CA SER A 319 12.18 -27.63 20.76
C SER A 319 11.32 -26.77 19.84
N ALA A 320 10.88 -27.31 18.70
CA ALA A 320 10.03 -26.60 17.75
C ALA A 320 8.68 -26.22 18.37
N TYR A 321 8.06 -27.13 19.12
CA TYR A 321 6.83 -26.85 19.86
C TYR A 321 7.03 -25.72 20.87
N LEU A 322 8.04 -25.82 21.74
CA LEU A 322 8.29 -24.82 22.77
C LEU A 322 8.64 -23.45 22.17
N ASN A 323 9.45 -23.41 21.11
CA ASN A 323 9.84 -22.16 20.45
C ASN A 323 8.70 -21.50 19.69
N GLY A 324 7.71 -22.27 19.24
CA GLY A 324 6.53 -21.79 18.52
C GLY A 324 5.38 -21.32 19.42
N LEU A 325 5.52 -21.40 20.75
CA LEU A 325 4.50 -20.89 21.67
C LEU A 325 4.45 -19.35 21.62
N PRO A 326 3.25 -18.75 21.48
CA PRO A 326 3.10 -17.30 21.50
C PRO A 326 3.33 -16.73 22.91
N ILE A 327 3.47 -15.41 22.99
CA ILE A 327 3.68 -14.69 24.26
C ILE A 327 2.50 -15.00 25.21
N GLY A 328 2.80 -15.34 26.46
CA GLY A 328 1.78 -15.65 27.48
C GLY A 328 1.22 -17.08 27.42
N ALA A 329 1.68 -17.94 26.52
CA ALA A 329 1.19 -19.31 26.41
C ALA A 329 1.73 -20.25 27.50
N ILE A 330 0.95 -21.28 27.82
CA ILE A 330 1.30 -22.32 28.80
C ILE A 330 2.04 -23.46 28.09
N ALA A 331 3.16 -23.93 28.65
CA ALA A 331 3.79 -25.17 28.21
C ALA A 331 3.12 -26.36 28.91
N SER A 332 2.34 -27.14 28.16
CA SER A 332 1.65 -28.31 28.70
C SER A 332 2.52 -29.57 28.62
N VAL A 333 2.62 -30.29 29.74
CA VAL A 333 3.34 -31.57 29.85
C VAL A 333 2.79 -32.58 28.85
N THR A 334 1.47 -32.61 28.69
CA THR A 334 0.80 -33.56 27.78
C THR A 334 1.11 -33.27 26.30
N ARG A 335 1.21 -31.99 25.92
CA ARG A 335 1.60 -31.59 24.56
C ARG A 335 3.06 -31.89 24.29
N VAL A 336 3.94 -31.72 25.28
CA VAL A 336 5.35 -32.13 25.16
C VAL A 336 5.47 -33.65 24.98
N ALA A 337 4.72 -34.45 25.76
CA ALA A 337 4.66 -35.90 25.57
C ALA A 337 4.14 -36.27 24.17
N GLN A 338 3.11 -35.57 23.68
CA GLN A 338 2.58 -35.78 22.32
C GLN A 338 3.66 -35.57 21.25
N GLN A 339 4.48 -34.52 21.36
CA GLN A 339 5.59 -34.30 20.42
C GLN A 339 6.66 -35.40 20.49
N ALA A 340 6.91 -35.94 21.69
CA ALA A 340 7.82 -37.07 21.84
C ALA A 340 7.29 -38.34 21.17
N TYR A 341 5.99 -38.64 21.27
CA TYR A 341 5.37 -39.75 20.53
C TYR A 341 5.39 -39.54 19.02
N ALA A 342 5.24 -38.30 18.54
CA ALA A 342 5.27 -37.96 17.12
C ALA A 342 6.65 -38.16 16.47
N ALA A 343 7.73 -38.25 17.26
CA ALA A 343 9.09 -38.41 16.75
C ALA A 343 9.37 -39.75 16.07
N GLY A 344 8.55 -40.78 16.33
CA GLY A 344 8.66 -42.05 15.61
C GLY A 344 7.80 -43.16 16.21
N ALA A 345 7.32 -44.07 15.34
CA ALA A 345 6.46 -45.20 15.72
C ALA A 345 7.11 -46.21 16.69
N ALA A 346 8.43 -46.10 16.90
CA ALA A 346 9.17 -46.92 17.86
C ALA A 346 9.01 -46.46 19.31
N VAL A 347 8.54 -45.24 19.56
CA VAL A 347 8.29 -44.72 20.91
C VAL A 347 7.01 -45.36 21.46
N THR A 348 7.15 -46.28 22.41
CA THR A 348 6.01 -47.02 22.98
C THR A 348 5.44 -46.35 24.20
N ASN A 349 6.28 -45.68 25.00
CA ASN A 349 5.85 -44.97 26.20
C ASN A 349 6.78 -43.79 26.53
N VAL A 350 6.21 -42.73 27.11
CA VAL A 350 6.92 -41.57 27.65
C VAL A 350 6.53 -41.44 29.12
N SER A 351 7.52 -41.49 30.01
CA SER A 351 7.33 -41.43 31.46
C SER A 351 8.28 -40.43 32.13
N SER A 352 8.00 -40.07 33.38
CA SER A 352 8.84 -39.16 34.18
C SER A 352 9.12 -37.82 33.49
N LEU A 353 8.14 -37.29 32.76
CA LEU A 353 8.27 -36.01 32.07
C LEU A 353 8.20 -34.86 33.08
N GLN A 354 9.20 -34.00 33.04
CA GLN A 354 9.31 -32.82 33.88
C GLN A 354 9.68 -31.58 33.06
N LEU A 355 9.05 -30.45 33.39
CA LEU A 355 9.35 -29.12 32.88
C LEU A 355 9.97 -28.32 34.03
N ASN A 356 11.23 -27.88 33.89
CA ASN A 356 11.99 -27.20 34.93
C ASN A 356 11.98 -27.94 36.30
N GLY A 357 11.94 -29.28 36.26
CA GLY A 357 11.91 -30.14 37.46
C GLY A 357 10.53 -30.42 38.05
N GLY A 358 9.46 -29.79 37.54
CA GLY A 358 8.07 -30.05 37.94
C GLY A 358 7.34 -30.97 36.95
N SER A 359 6.35 -31.73 37.43
CA SER A 359 5.54 -32.66 36.61
C SER A 359 4.16 -32.10 36.20
N THR A 360 3.95 -30.80 36.37
CA THR A 360 2.71 -30.09 36.01
C THR A 360 2.95 -29.14 34.85
N ASP A 361 1.87 -28.72 34.20
CA ASP A 361 1.91 -27.69 33.17
C ASP A 361 2.57 -26.41 33.71
N LEU A 362 3.45 -25.83 32.90
CA LEU A 362 4.21 -24.65 33.28
C LEU A 362 3.53 -23.40 32.72
N ALA A 363 2.85 -22.66 33.59
CA ALA A 363 2.35 -21.34 33.29
C ALA A 363 3.51 -20.33 33.29
N CYS A 364 3.55 -19.46 32.29
CA CYS A 364 4.51 -18.37 32.27
C CYS A 364 3.98 -17.14 33.03
N PRO A 365 4.85 -16.35 33.66
CA PRO A 365 4.48 -15.01 34.09
C PRO A 365 3.94 -14.17 32.91
N PRO A 366 3.17 -13.10 33.17
CA PRO A 366 2.77 -12.16 32.12
C PRO A 366 3.98 -11.70 31.31
N ARG A 367 3.78 -11.33 30.03
CA ARG A 367 4.81 -10.69 29.20
C ARG A 367 6.07 -11.54 28.96
N THR A 368 5.90 -12.86 29.05
CA THR A 368 6.98 -13.84 28.91
C THR A 368 6.71 -14.74 27.71
N VAL A 369 7.75 -15.08 26.96
CA VAL A 369 7.74 -16.10 25.92
C VAL A 369 8.55 -17.31 26.38
N ILE A 370 8.01 -18.50 26.13
CA ILE A 370 8.71 -19.76 26.43
C ILE A 370 9.65 -20.05 25.27
N LYS A 371 10.90 -20.40 25.60
CA LYS A 371 11.86 -20.94 24.63
C LYS A 371 12.46 -22.24 25.15
N ALA A 372 12.81 -23.12 24.24
CA ALA A 372 13.40 -24.40 24.58
C ALA A 372 14.77 -24.20 25.28
N GLY A 373 14.89 -24.75 26.48
CA GLY A 373 16.15 -24.85 27.21
C GLY A 373 16.85 -26.17 26.89
N GLN A 374 17.45 -26.79 27.91
CA GLN A 374 18.07 -28.10 27.78
C GLN A 374 17.00 -29.20 27.74
N ILE A 375 17.03 -30.04 26.69
CA ILE A 375 16.14 -31.20 26.55
C ILE A 375 16.94 -32.49 26.76
N THR A 376 16.72 -33.11 27.92
CA THR A 376 17.34 -34.38 28.33
C THR A 376 16.35 -35.52 28.13
N VAL A 377 16.71 -36.45 27.26
CA VAL A 377 15.91 -37.65 26.95
C VAL A 377 16.71 -38.87 27.39
N THR A 378 16.20 -39.59 28.39
CA THR A 378 16.75 -40.86 28.84
C THR A 378 16.01 -42.00 28.18
N VAL A 379 16.73 -42.94 27.57
CA VAL A 379 16.13 -44.11 26.92
C VAL A 379 16.19 -45.29 27.88
N ASN A 380 15.03 -45.86 28.20
CA ASN A 380 14.97 -47.15 28.87
C ASN A 380 14.74 -48.24 27.81
N ALA A 381 15.52 -49.32 27.89
CA ALA A 381 15.12 -50.57 27.25
C ALA A 381 13.87 -51.05 27.99
N GLY A 382 12.73 -51.08 27.29
CA GLY A 382 11.46 -51.57 27.83
C GLY A 382 11.57 -53.01 28.32
#